data_AF-X1EWE9-F1
#
_entry.id   AF-X1EWE9-F1
#
_cell.length_a   1.000
_cell.length_b   1.000
_cell.length_c   1.000
_cell.angle_alpha   90.00
_cell.angle_beta   90.00
_cell.angle_gamma   90.00
#
_symmetry.space_group_name_H-M   'P 1'
#
loop_
_entity.id
_entity.type
_entity.pdbx_description
1 polymer ?
#
loop_
_entity_poly.entity_id
_entity_poly.type
_entity_poly.pdbx_seq_one_letter_code
_entity_poly.pdbx_strand_id
1 'polypeptide(L)'
;MNMFDKSHCEECKTAACMMKCQWINFESIDTAKKEIAKLINEDENCRILKECMVCFACDEYCPYNSHPFDIINELQEKYDSQNISPGIAENAIDTYKAKGEFVPRPIDPEKPILHKCAFSKMNAKEIIGPMFDDLQSVAGRHYFCQLVYQHVAKPSIIKERIPIILENFKKTGVNKD
;
A
#
# COMPACT_ATOMS: atom_id res chain seq x y z
N MET A 1 -6.63 10.63 3.79
CA MET A 1 -6.29 9.21 3.99
C MET A 1 -6.58 8.94 5.44
N ASN A 2 -7.57 8.10 5.72
CA ASN A 2 -7.92 7.81 7.11
C ASN A 2 -6.81 6.94 7.69
N MET A 3 -6.22 7.40 8.78
CA MET A 3 -5.21 6.63 9.52
C MET A 3 -5.91 5.61 10.42
N PHE A 4 -5.13 4.70 11.00
CA PHE A 4 -5.62 3.77 12.00
C PHE A 4 -6.46 4.46 13.09
N ASP A 5 -7.69 3.99 13.30
CA ASP A 5 -8.62 4.50 14.31
C ASP A 5 -8.94 3.44 15.36
N LYS A 6 -8.38 3.65 16.56
CA LYS A 6 -8.55 2.74 17.70
C LYS A 6 -9.86 2.90 18.46
N SER A 7 -10.70 3.89 18.13
CA SER A 7 -11.84 4.30 18.96
C SER A 7 -12.83 3.16 19.27
N HIS A 8 -12.95 2.17 18.39
CA HIS A 8 -13.82 1.01 18.57
C HIS A 8 -13.08 -0.30 18.88
N CYS A 9 -11.74 -0.30 18.93
CA CYS A 9 -10.97 -1.54 19.07
C CYS A 9 -11.19 -2.24 20.43
N GLU A 10 -11.34 -1.47 21.51
CA GLU A 10 -11.54 -2.00 22.87
C GLU A 10 -12.90 -2.74 22.98
N GLU A 11 -13.96 -2.13 22.48
CA GLU A 11 -15.33 -2.66 22.52
C GLU A 11 -15.65 -3.68 21.42
N CYS A 12 -14.81 -3.78 20.39
CA CYS A 12 -15.02 -4.70 19.26
C CYS A 12 -15.15 -6.15 19.74
N LYS A 13 -16.31 -6.78 19.53
CA LYS A 13 -16.57 -8.14 20.04
C LYS A 13 -16.01 -9.25 19.17
N THR A 14 -15.68 -8.98 17.91
CA THR A 14 -15.34 -10.01 16.93
C THR A 14 -13.84 -10.15 16.69
N ALA A 15 -13.07 -9.07 16.88
CA ALA A 15 -11.67 -8.98 16.45
C ALA A 15 -11.46 -9.52 15.02
N ALA A 16 -12.44 -9.30 14.11
CA ALA A 16 -12.51 -9.97 12.81
C ALA A 16 -11.27 -9.71 11.93
N CYS A 17 -10.64 -8.54 12.06
CA CYS A 17 -9.38 -8.21 11.40
C CYS A 17 -8.25 -9.21 11.68
N MET A 18 -8.23 -9.83 12.86
CA MET A 18 -7.23 -10.83 13.26
C MET A 18 -7.80 -12.25 13.22
N MET A 19 -9.04 -12.46 13.67
CA MET A 19 -9.66 -13.79 13.65
C MET A 19 -9.87 -14.37 12.24
N LYS A 20 -9.93 -13.51 11.21
CA LYS A 20 -10.02 -13.92 9.80
C LYS A 20 -8.69 -13.80 9.04
N CYS A 21 -7.59 -13.51 9.74
CA CYS A 21 -6.29 -13.44 9.10
C CYS A 21 -5.94 -14.78 8.45
N GLN A 22 -5.47 -14.75 7.20
CA GLN A 22 -5.10 -15.97 6.47
C GLN A 22 -3.71 -16.50 6.84
N TRP A 23 -2.92 -15.70 7.55
CA TRP A 23 -1.50 -15.96 7.81
C TRP A 23 -1.18 -16.13 9.30
N ILE A 24 -1.96 -15.50 10.17
CA ILE A 24 -1.79 -15.58 11.62
C ILE A 24 -2.99 -16.30 12.20
N ASN A 25 -2.76 -17.47 12.79
CA ASN A 25 -3.80 -18.19 13.50
C ASN A 25 -3.87 -17.73 14.96
N PHE A 26 -5.05 -17.30 15.37
CA PHE A 26 -5.40 -16.98 16.76
C PHE A 26 -6.39 -18.01 17.29
N GLU A 27 -6.08 -18.59 18.45
CA GLU A 27 -6.89 -19.65 19.05
C GLU A 27 -8.28 -19.15 19.51
N SER A 28 -8.37 -17.85 19.84
CA SER A 28 -9.58 -17.23 20.35
C SER A 28 -9.60 -15.73 20.14
N ILE A 29 -10.80 -15.13 20.22
CA ILE A 29 -10.97 -13.66 20.21
C ILE A 29 -10.14 -13.01 21.31
N ASP A 30 -10.04 -13.62 22.50
CA ASP A 30 -9.25 -13.06 23.60
C ASP A 30 -7.76 -13.00 23.30
N THR A 31 -7.20 -14.05 22.65
CA THR A 31 -5.80 -14.05 22.23
C THR A 31 -5.54 -13.03 21.13
N ALA A 32 -6.45 -12.90 20.16
CA ALA A 32 -6.39 -11.86 19.13
C ALA A 32 -6.45 -10.46 19.74
N LYS A 33 -7.36 -10.20 20.68
CA LYS A 33 -7.49 -8.91 21.37
C LYS A 33 -6.24 -8.54 22.16
N LYS A 34 -5.57 -9.50 22.80
CA LYS A 34 -4.29 -9.26 23.49
C LYS A 34 -3.22 -8.76 22.53
N GLU A 35 -3.08 -9.36 21.35
CA GLU A 35 -2.12 -8.88 20.34
C GLU A 35 -2.55 -7.55 19.70
N ILE A 36 -3.85 -7.31 19.49
CA ILE A 36 -4.35 -6.00 19.05
C ILE A 36 -4.02 -4.93 20.11
N ALA A 37 -4.16 -5.22 21.39
CA ALA A 37 -3.80 -4.29 22.46
C ALA A 37 -2.30 -3.99 22.46
N LYS A 38 -1.44 -5.00 22.27
CA LYS A 38 0.01 -4.79 22.08
C LYS A 38 0.30 -3.90 20.88
N LEU A 39 -0.38 -4.13 19.75
CA LEU A 39 -0.26 -3.31 18.54
C LEU A 39 -0.64 -1.85 18.81
N ILE A 40 -1.78 -1.60 19.47
CA ILE A 40 -2.25 -0.25 19.83
C ILE A 40 -1.29 0.45 20.80
N ASN A 41 -0.67 -0.30 21.70
CA ASN A 41 0.32 0.20 22.65
C ASN A 41 1.75 0.25 22.05
N GLU A 42 1.90 0.01 20.74
CA GLU A 42 3.16 0.01 20.02
C GLU A 42 4.24 -0.91 20.63
N ASP A 43 3.87 -2.09 21.13
CA ASP A 43 4.81 -3.07 21.68
C ASP A 43 5.59 -3.79 20.56
N GLU A 44 6.92 -3.67 20.56
CA GLU A 44 7.83 -4.32 19.59
C GLU A 44 7.76 -5.86 19.62
N ASN A 45 7.27 -6.44 20.72
CA ASN A 45 7.08 -7.88 20.88
C ASN A 45 5.71 -8.37 20.40
N CYS A 46 4.89 -7.48 19.84
CA CYS A 46 3.63 -7.84 19.20
C CYS A 46 3.87 -8.86 18.07
N ARG A 47 3.24 -10.03 18.20
CA ARG A 47 3.34 -11.15 17.25
C ARG A 47 2.88 -10.74 15.86
N ILE A 48 1.88 -9.86 15.77
CA ILE A 48 1.34 -9.34 14.49
C ILE A 48 2.46 -8.70 13.65
N LEU A 49 3.39 -7.97 14.29
CA LEU A 49 4.46 -7.28 13.56
C LEU A 49 5.45 -8.25 12.91
N LYS A 50 5.64 -9.43 13.51
CA LYS A 50 6.59 -10.45 13.03
C LYS A 50 5.97 -11.37 11.99
N GLU A 51 4.68 -11.71 12.15
CA GLU A 51 4.01 -12.74 11.33
C GLU A 51 3.11 -12.19 10.22
N CYS A 52 2.81 -10.88 10.21
CA CYS A 52 1.95 -10.30 9.18
C CYS A 52 2.63 -10.33 7.80
N MET A 53 1.96 -10.96 6.83
CA MET A 53 2.39 -11.06 5.43
C MET A 53 1.94 -9.87 4.55
N VAL A 54 1.60 -8.73 5.16
CA VAL A 54 1.21 -7.48 4.49
C VAL A 54 0.18 -7.63 3.35
N CYS A 55 -0.86 -8.45 3.58
CA CYS A 55 -1.90 -8.74 2.57
C CYS A 55 -3.11 -7.79 2.56
N PHE A 56 -3.15 -6.78 3.43
CA PHE A 56 -4.24 -5.79 3.57
C PHE A 56 -5.62 -6.32 4.04
N ALA A 57 -5.88 -7.63 4.03
CA ALA A 57 -7.21 -8.19 4.34
C ALA A 57 -7.81 -7.78 5.70
N CYS A 58 -6.98 -7.43 6.68
CA CYS A 58 -7.46 -6.97 7.99
C CYS A 58 -8.29 -5.69 7.92
N ASP A 59 -8.03 -4.82 6.93
CA ASP A 59 -8.81 -3.61 6.68
C ASP A 59 -10.21 -3.94 6.17
N GLU A 60 -10.32 -4.90 5.25
CA GLU A 60 -11.61 -5.35 4.69
C GLU A 60 -12.49 -6.06 5.74
N TYR A 61 -11.88 -6.72 6.71
CA TYR A 61 -12.61 -7.45 7.75
C TYR A 61 -13.00 -6.61 8.96
N CYS A 62 -12.44 -5.42 9.12
CA CYS A 62 -12.72 -4.59 10.29
C CYS A 62 -14.13 -3.99 10.21
N PRO A 63 -15.07 -4.36 11.10
CA PRO A 63 -16.45 -3.88 11.01
C PRO A 63 -16.61 -2.37 11.32
N TYR A 64 -15.57 -1.75 11.89
CA TYR A 64 -15.54 -0.34 12.25
C TYR A 64 -14.67 0.49 11.29
N ASN A 65 -14.14 -0.11 10.22
CA ASN A 65 -13.25 0.57 9.29
C ASN A 65 -12.05 1.26 10.00
N SER A 66 -11.45 0.56 10.97
CA SER A 66 -10.37 1.09 11.81
C SER A 66 -9.00 1.15 11.13
N HIS A 67 -8.84 0.64 9.92
CA HIS A 67 -7.56 0.62 9.18
C HIS A 67 -6.36 -0.01 9.93
N PRO A 68 -6.47 -1.23 10.50
CA PRO A 68 -5.37 -1.89 11.23
C PRO A 68 -4.10 -2.08 10.40
N PHE A 69 -4.18 -2.20 9.07
CA PHE A 69 -3.00 -2.36 8.22
C PHE A 69 -2.03 -1.18 8.34
N ASP A 70 -2.53 0.05 8.49
CA ASP A 70 -1.70 1.25 8.54
C ASP A 70 -0.72 1.22 9.71
N ILE A 71 -1.22 1.01 10.93
CA ILE A 71 -0.38 0.94 12.13
C ILE A 71 0.56 -0.27 12.11
N ILE A 72 0.14 -1.41 11.53
CA ILE A 72 1.00 -2.59 11.38
C ILE A 72 2.22 -2.24 10.53
N ASN A 73 2.03 -1.64 9.36
CA ASN A 73 3.14 -1.29 8.47
C ASN A 73 4.07 -0.26 9.09
N GLU A 74 3.52 0.76 9.75
CA GLU A 74 4.31 1.80 10.42
C GLU A 74 5.20 1.21 11.52
N LEU A 75 4.65 0.33 12.36
CA LEU A 75 5.40 -0.30 13.44
C LEU A 75 6.37 -1.38 12.93
N GLN A 76 6.03 -2.09 11.85
CA GLN A 76 6.96 -3.02 11.20
C GLN A 76 8.21 -2.30 10.68
N GLU A 77 8.07 -1.10 10.12
CA GLU A 77 9.22 -0.29 9.71
C GLU A 77 9.96 0.28 10.92
N LYS A 78 9.23 0.82 11.91
CA LYS A 78 9.79 1.41 13.14
C LYS A 78 10.68 0.42 13.91
N TYR A 79 10.24 -0.82 14.04
CA TYR A 79 10.91 -1.87 14.82
C TYR A 79 11.64 -2.90 13.96
N ASP A 80 11.76 -2.66 12.64
CA ASP A 80 12.38 -3.60 11.68
C ASP A 80 11.89 -5.06 11.83
N SER A 81 10.60 -5.24 12.12
CA SER A 81 10.07 -6.53 12.61
C SER A 81 10.04 -7.63 11.56
N GLN A 82 10.23 -7.28 10.28
CA GLN A 82 10.19 -8.20 9.14
C GLN A 82 11.59 -8.73 8.77
N ASN A 83 12.67 -8.20 9.36
CA ASN A 83 14.06 -8.62 9.09
C ASN A 83 14.40 -8.67 7.58
N ILE A 84 13.87 -7.73 6.80
CA ILE A 84 14.16 -7.65 5.37
C ILE A 84 15.63 -7.26 5.19
N SER A 85 16.37 -8.05 4.42
CA SER A 85 17.77 -7.72 4.12
C SER A 85 17.87 -6.30 3.53
N PRO A 86 18.79 -5.45 4.02
CA PRO A 86 18.98 -4.09 3.50
C PRO A 86 19.15 -4.05 1.97
N GLY A 87 19.90 -5.01 1.41
CA GLY A 87 20.13 -5.10 -0.03
C GLY A 87 18.85 -5.35 -0.85
N ILE A 88 17.86 -6.07 -0.30
CA ILE A 88 16.56 -6.28 -0.96
C ILE A 88 15.77 -4.97 -0.98
N ALA A 89 15.71 -4.27 0.15
CA ALA A 89 15.02 -2.99 0.25
C ALA A 89 15.67 -1.94 -0.67
N GLU A 90 16.99 -1.80 -0.63
CA GLU A 90 17.76 -0.89 -1.48
C GLU A 90 17.55 -1.17 -2.97
N ASN A 91 17.59 -2.45 -3.37
CA ASN A 91 17.34 -2.84 -4.77
C ASN A 91 15.92 -2.45 -5.22
N ALA A 92 14.90 -2.75 -4.40
CA ALA A 92 13.53 -2.35 -4.71
C ALA A 92 13.40 -0.82 -4.86
N ILE A 93 14.07 -0.07 -3.99
CA ILE A 93 14.09 1.40 -4.04
C ILE A 93 14.78 1.89 -5.32
N ASP A 94 15.98 1.42 -5.65
CA ASP A 94 16.70 1.85 -6.86
C ASP A 94 15.99 1.45 -8.16
N THR A 95 15.42 0.25 -8.19
CA THR A 95 14.73 -0.29 -9.36
C THR A 95 13.51 0.55 -9.72
N TYR A 96 12.78 1.08 -8.73
CA TYR A 96 11.51 1.78 -8.96
C TYR A 96 11.56 3.29 -8.73
N LYS A 97 12.64 3.85 -8.15
CA LYS A 97 12.77 5.31 -8.01
C LYS A 97 12.71 5.99 -9.37
N ALA A 98 11.98 7.10 -9.44
CA ALA A 98 11.95 7.92 -10.63
C ALA A 98 13.37 8.41 -10.99
N LYS A 99 13.69 8.41 -12.29
CA LYS A 99 15.01 8.82 -12.80
C LYS A 99 14.82 9.97 -13.79
N GLY A 100 15.69 10.97 -13.72
CA GLY A 100 15.60 12.18 -14.53
C GLY A 100 14.45 13.10 -14.15
N GLU A 101 14.33 14.21 -14.86
CA GLU A 101 13.23 15.16 -14.67
C GLU A 101 11.89 14.58 -15.16
N PHE A 102 10.81 15.02 -14.53
CA PHE A 102 9.47 14.68 -14.98
C PHE A 102 9.10 15.55 -16.19
N VAL A 103 8.75 14.89 -17.30
CA VAL A 103 8.18 15.53 -18.49
C VAL A 103 6.80 14.93 -18.72
N PRO A 104 5.71 15.74 -18.63
CA PRO A 104 4.36 15.23 -18.85
C PRO A 104 4.21 14.77 -20.30
N ARG A 105 3.50 13.66 -20.50
CA ARG A 105 3.12 13.26 -21.87
C ARG A 105 1.91 14.07 -22.30
N PRO A 106 1.85 14.50 -23.57
CA PRO A 106 0.61 15.03 -24.14
C PRO A 106 -0.50 13.98 -24.06
N ILE A 107 -1.63 14.37 -23.49
CA ILE A 107 -2.88 13.60 -23.42
C ILE A 107 -4.05 14.52 -23.79
N ASP A 108 -5.19 13.91 -24.09
CA ASP A 108 -6.46 14.59 -24.23
C ASP A 108 -7.21 14.46 -22.89
N PRO A 109 -7.40 15.56 -22.13
CA PRO A 109 -8.00 15.49 -20.80
C PRO A 109 -9.46 15.02 -20.80
N GLU A 110 -10.14 15.07 -21.95
CA GLU A 110 -11.54 14.62 -22.10
C GLU A 110 -11.65 13.11 -22.40
N LYS A 111 -10.51 12.44 -22.66
CA LYS A 111 -10.48 11.00 -22.98
C LYS A 111 -10.13 10.15 -21.77
N PRO A 112 -10.65 8.92 -21.69
CA PRO A 112 -10.31 8.00 -20.60
C PRO A 112 -8.84 7.56 -20.66
N ILE A 113 -8.24 7.38 -19.49
CA ILE A 113 -6.79 7.11 -19.34
C ILE A 113 -6.56 5.82 -18.56
N LEU A 114 -5.71 4.97 -19.11
CA LEU A 114 -5.16 3.80 -18.44
C LEU A 114 -3.84 4.15 -17.73
N HIS A 115 -3.84 4.04 -16.40
CA HIS A 115 -2.62 4.12 -15.61
C HIS A 115 -1.90 2.76 -15.60
N LYS A 116 -0.74 2.67 -16.25
CA LYS A 116 0.07 1.43 -16.29
C LYS A 116 1.19 1.39 -15.24
N CYS A 117 1.11 2.23 -14.20
CA CYS A 117 2.08 2.24 -13.13
C CYS A 117 3.53 2.42 -13.65
N ALA A 118 4.52 1.76 -13.05
CA ALA A 118 5.91 1.79 -13.53
C ALA A 118 6.13 1.07 -14.87
N PHE A 119 5.14 0.30 -15.35
CA PHE A 119 5.30 -0.74 -16.35
C PHE A 119 4.92 -0.27 -17.77
N SER A 120 5.65 0.73 -18.28
CA SER A 120 5.33 1.36 -19.58
C SER A 120 5.19 0.39 -20.76
N LYS A 121 6.08 -0.61 -20.85
CA LYS A 121 6.14 -1.57 -21.97
C LYS A 121 5.51 -2.93 -21.66
N MET A 122 5.03 -3.15 -20.45
CA MET A 122 4.46 -4.44 -20.07
C MET A 122 3.16 -4.68 -20.85
N ASN A 123 3.04 -5.89 -21.39
CA ASN A 123 1.89 -6.43 -22.10
C ASN A 123 1.35 -5.53 -23.23
N ALA A 124 2.22 -4.77 -23.90
CA ALA A 124 1.79 -3.80 -24.91
C ALA A 124 1.12 -4.43 -26.14
N LYS A 125 1.38 -5.72 -26.42
CA LYS A 125 0.77 -6.44 -27.57
C LYS A 125 -0.60 -7.02 -27.22
N GLU A 126 -0.86 -7.19 -25.92
CA GLU A 126 -2.06 -7.77 -25.36
C GLU A 126 -3.11 -6.70 -25.02
N ILE A 127 -2.71 -5.43 -24.93
CA ILE A 127 -3.57 -4.26 -24.75
C ILE A 127 -4.08 -3.82 -26.12
N ILE A 128 -4.96 -4.64 -26.72
CA ILE A 128 -5.59 -4.39 -28.03
C ILE A 128 -7.09 -4.75 -27.99
N GLY A 129 -7.89 -4.10 -28.83
CA GLY A 129 -9.31 -4.37 -29.00
C GLY A 129 -10.23 -3.31 -28.39
N PRO A 130 -11.56 -3.48 -28.52
CA PRO A 130 -12.53 -2.41 -28.28
C PRO A 130 -12.49 -1.77 -26.89
N MET A 131 -12.02 -2.50 -25.87
CA MET A 131 -11.84 -1.96 -24.52
C MET A 131 -10.72 -0.90 -24.43
N PHE A 132 -9.76 -0.93 -25.34
CA PHE A 132 -8.57 -0.08 -25.34
C PHE A 132 -8.54 0.95 -26.47
N ASP A 133 -9.41 0.85 -27.48
CA ASP A 133 -9.34 1.66 -28.71
C ASP A 133 -9.49 3.17 -28.45
N ASP A 134 -10.18 3.57 -27.39
CA ASP A 134 -10.34 4.98 -26.97
C ASP A 134 -9.54 5.34 -25.70
N LEU A 135 -8.71 4.42 -25.19
CA LEU A 135 -7.88 4.67 -24.01
C LEU A 135 -6.54 5.30 -24.40
N GLN A 136 -6.21 6.39 -23.73
CA GLN A 136 -4.83 6.88 -23.66
C GLN A 136 -4.11 6.20 -22.49
N SER A 137 -2.77 6.32 -22.38
CA SER A 137 -2.07 5.74 -21.23
C SER A 137 -0.95 6.62 -20.68
N VAL A 138 -0.84 6.61 -19.35
CA VAL A 138 0.26 7.20 -18.60
C VAL A 138 1.00 6.10 -17.84
N ALA A 139 2.32 6.15 -17.89
CA ALA A 139 3.16 5.08 -17.35
C ALA A 139 4.60 5.54 -17.16
N GLY A 140 5.31 4.83 -16.28
CA GLY A 140 6.70 5.06 -15.93
C GLY A 140 6.87 5.32 -14.45
N ARG A 141 8.13 5.36 -14.00
CA ARG A 141 8.46 5.49 -12.57
C ARG A 141 7.98 6.80 -11.93
N HIS A 142 7.81 7.86 -12.73
CA HIS A 142 7.19 9.13 -12.31
C HIS A 142 5.68 9.04 -12.04
N TYR A 143 5.03 7.95 -12.45
CA TYR A 143 3.62 7.65 -12.15
C TYR A 143 3.51 6.39 -11.28
N PHE A 144 4.60 5.89 -10.69
CA PHE A 144 4.58 4.62 -9.96
C PHE A 144 3.70 4.71 -8.70
N CYS A 145 2.89 3.69 -8.43
CA CYS A 145 1.99 3.65 -7.27
C CYS A 145 2.72 3.48 -5.92
N GLN A 146 4.02 3.19 -5.94
CA GLN A 146 4.87 3.00 -4.75
C GLN A 146 4.52 1.76 -3.89
N LEU A 147 3.47 1.00 -4.23
CA LEU A 147 2.93 -0.11 -3.42
C LEU A 147 3.98 -1.17 -3.03
N VAL A 148 4.97 -1.41 -3.89
CA VAL A 148 6.03 -2.39 -3.64
C VAL A 148 6.77 -2.16 -2.31
N TYR A 149 6.82 -0.92 -1.81
CA TYR A 149 7.57 -0.60 -0.61
C TYR A 149 6.93 -1.12 0.68
N GLN A 150 5.64 -1.44 0.67
CA GLN A 150 5.02 -2.18 1.78
C GLN A 150 5.60 -3.60 1.91
N HIS A 151 5.89 -4.26 0.77
CA HIS A 151 6.46 -5.63 0.77
C HIS A 151 7.93 -5.70 1.18
N VAL A 152 8.62 -4.56 1.30
CA VAL A 152 10.00 -4.48 1.82
C VAL A 152 10.09 -3.68 3.11
N ALA A 153 8.96 -3.56 3.84
CA ALA A 153 8.88 -2.88 5.13
C ALA A 153 9.40 -1.42 5.11
N LYS A 154 9.10 -0.68 4.03
CA LYS A 154 9.42 0.76 3.86
C LYS A 154 8.21 1.62 3.46
N PRO A 155 7.06 1.56 4.17
CA PRO A 155 5.89 2.37 3.89
C PRO A 155 6.16 3.90 3.97
N SER A 156 7.16 4.35 4.74
CA SER A 156 7.56 5.77 4.82
C SER A 156 7.86 6.38 3.44
N ILE A 157 8.49 5.62 2.54
CA ILE A 157 8.83 6.04 1.17
C ILE A 157 7.57 6.32 0.35
N ILE A 158 6.49 5.57 0.60
CA ILE A 158 5.20 5.81 -0.06
C ILE A 158 4.69 7.19 0.37
N LYS A 159 4.65 7.47 1.68
CA LYS A 159 4.17 8.74 2.23
C LYS A 159 4.96 9.93 1.69
N GLU A 160 6.28 9.79 1.58
CA GLU A 160 7.16 10.82 1.01
C GLU A 160 6.84 11.10 -0.46
N ARG A 161 6.62 10.06 -1.27
CA ARG A 161 6.57 10.18 -2.74
C ARG A 161 5.19 10.40 -3.30
N ILE A 162 4.13 9.92 -2.65
CA ILE A 162 2.75 10.05 -3.16
C ILE A 162 2.37 11.49 -3.53
N PRO A 163 2.68 12.53 -2.73
CA PRO A 163 2.38 13.91 -3.12
C PRO A 163 3.01 14.32 -4.46
N ILE A 164 4.25 13.90 -4.73
CA ILE A 164 4.96 14.17 -5.98
C ILE A 164 4.29 13.44 -7.15
N ILE A 165 3.90 12.17 -6.95
CA ILE A 165 3.22 11.38 -7.97
C ILE A 165 1.85 11.99 -8.32
N LEU A 166 1.07 12.41 -7.33
CA LEU A 166 -0.21 13.08 -7.55
C LEU A 166 -0.03 14.40 -8.31
N GLU A 167 1.01 15.16 -8.00
CA GLU A 167 1.34 16.39 -8.73
C GLU A 167 1.74 16.09 -10.18
N ASN A 168 2.46 15.00 -10.45
CA ASN A 168 2.79 14.58 -11.82
C ASN A 168 1.53 14.23 -12.61
N PHE A 169 0.55 13.56 -12.00
CA PHE A 169 -0.76 13.31 -12.64
C PHE A 169 -1.46 14.63 -13.00
N LYS A 170 -1.53 15.59 -12.07
CA LYS A 170 -2.13 16.91 -12.31
C LYS A 170 -1.44 17.66 -13.45
N LYS A 171 -0.10 17.72 -13.45
CA LYS A 171 0.71 18.34 -14.51
C LYS A 171 0.53 17.70 -15.88
N THR A 172 0.11 16.43 -15.91
CA THR A 172 -0.20 15.73 -17.16
C THR A 172 -1.58 16.11 -17.68
N GLY A 173 -2.46 16.65 -16.85
CA GLY A 173 -3.87 16.89 -17.16
C GLY A 173 -4.78 15.73 -16.76
N VAL A 174 -4.29 14.78 -15.96
CA VAL A 174 -5.13 13.71 -15.40
C VAL A 174 -5.91 14.29 -14.23
N ASN A 175 -7.18 14.61 -14.49
CA ASN A 175 -8.09 15.08 -13.47
C ASN A 175 -8.88 13.90 -12.90
N LYS A 176 -9.04 13.89 -11.58
CA LYS A 176 -9.98 13.03 -10.89
C LYS A 176 -11.02 13.97 -10.31
N ASP A 177 -12.27 13.85 -10.75
CA ASP A 177 -13.40 14.54 -10.15
C ASP A 177 -13.49 14.28 -8.63
#